data_AF-A0A5B6WQL7-F1
#
_entry.id   AF-A0A5B6WQL7-F1
#
_cell.length_a   1.000
_cell.length_b   1.000
_cell.length_c   1.000
_cell.angle_alpha   90.00
_cell.angle_beta   90.00
_cell.angle_gamma   90.00
#
_symmetry.space_group_name_H-M   'P 1'
#
loop_
_entity.id
_entity.type
_entity.pdbx_description
1 polymer ?
#
loop_
_entity_poly.entity_id
_entity_poly.type
_entity_poly.pdbx_seq_one_letter_code
_entity_poly.pdbx_strand_id
1 'polypeptide(L)'
;MLLHLPCLYVCGQSRLCNLQCIPHALNVQIFIKMHRSDYAERQLRLMQQIDEDHTLTQLANAWLNLAVGGSKIQEAYLIFQDFSEKYLMTGLILNGKAVCCMHMGNFDEAETLLLEALNKARSNCGN
;
A
#
# COMPACT_ATOMS: atom_id res chain seq x y z
N MET A 1 -6.96 10.29 1.03
CA MET A 1 -7.54 9.83 2.31
C MET A 1 -8.35 8.53 2.20
N LEU A 2 -8.21 7.75 1.11
CA LEU A 2 -9.11 6.60 0.80
C LEU A 2 -8.47 5.20 0.88
N LEU A 3 -7.25 5.05 1.42
CA LEU A 3 -6.58 3.74 1.53
C LEU A 3 -6.65 3.10 2.93
N HIS A 4 -7.53 3.60 3.82
CA HIS A 4 -7.38 3.38 5.27
C HIS A 4 -8.02 2.14 5.90
N LEU A 5 -8.71 1.28 5.15
CA LEU A 5 -9.14 -0.03 5.64
C LEU A 5 -8.96 -1.06 4.51
N PRO A 6 -7.85 -1.80 4.48
CA PRO A 6 -7.97 -3.26 4.52
C PRO A 6 -6.70 -4.00 5.02
N CYS A 7 -6.02 -3.53 6.08
CA CYS A 7 -4.91 -4.31 6.68
C CYS A 7 -5.35 -5.74 7.05
N LEU A 8 -6.63 -5.95 7.39
CA LEU A 8 -7.18 -7.27 7.69
C LEU A 8 -7.45 -8.13 6.44
N TYR A 9 -7.68 -7.54 5.26
CA TYR A 9 -8.02 -8.31 4.07
C TYR A 9 -6.78 -8.80 3.31
N VAL A 10 -5.69 -8.02 3.29
CA VAL A 10 -4.46 -8.39 2.57
C VAL A 10 -3.76 -9.60 3.18
N CYS A 11 -3.82 -9.78 4.51
CA CYS A 11 -3.21 -10.94 5.17
C CYS A 11 -4.12 -12.20 5.15
N GLY A 12 -5.38 -12.10 4.72
CA GLY A 12 -6.34 -13.21 4.70
C GLY A 12 -6.08 -14.30 3.66
N GLN A 13 -5.24 -14.04 2.65
CA GLN A 13 -5.08 -14.94 1.50
C GLN A 13 -3.81 -15.82 1.53
N SER A 14 -2.82 -15.51 2.37
CA SER A 14 -1.50 -16.17 2.35
C SER A 14 -1.16 -16.73 3.72
N ARG A 15 -1.01 -18.07 3.84
CA ARG A 15 -0.54 -18.77 5.06
C ARG A 15 0.95 -18.50 5.39
N LEU A 16 1.45 -17.33 5.03
CA LEU A 16 2.85 -16.91 5.06
C LEU A 16 3.04 -15.52 5.69
N CYS A 17 2.02 -14.92 6.32
CA CYS A 17 2.23 -13.71 7.09
C CYS A 17 3.12 -14.05 8.29
N ASN A 18 4.36 -13.54 8.31
CA ASN A 18 5.19 -13.59 9.50
C ASN A 18 4.47 -12.81 10.62
N LEU A 19 3.95 -13.49 11.64
CA LEU A 19 3.12 -12.88 12.71
C LEU A 19 3.82 -11.68 13.35
N GLN A 20 5.15 -11.67 13.31
CA GLN A 20 5.98 -10.61 13.88
C GLN A 20 5.84 -9.27 13.12
N CYS A 21 5.49 -9.25 11.84
CA CYS A 21 5.41 -8.01 11.04
C CYS A 21 4.08 -7.25 11.21
N ILE A 22 3.00 -7.95 11.60
CA ILE A 22 1.65 -7.37 11.74
C ILE A 22 1.60 -6.17 12.72
N PRO A 23 2.09 -6.26 13.98
CA PRO A 23 2.03 -5.14 14.91
C PRO A 23 2.86 -3.94 14.42
N HIS A 24 4.00 -4.19 13.77
CA HIS A 24 4.86 -3.14 13.22
C HIS A 24 4.18 -2.39 12.06
N ALA A 25 3.52 -3.11 11.15
CA ALA A 25 2.78 -2.48 10.04
C ALA A 25 1.64 -1.59 10.54
N LEU A 26 0.93 -2.02 11.59
CA LEU A 26 -0.10 -1.22 12.24
C LEU A 26 0.49 0.05 12.86
N ASN A 27 1.63 -0.07 13.56
CA ASN A 27 2.33 1.09 14.13
C ASN A 27 2.78 2.07 13.05
N VAL A 28 3.29 1.60 11.90
CA VAL A 28 3.64 2.47 10.76
C VAL A 28 2.42 3.30 10.34
N GLN A 29 1.24 2.69 10.16
CA GLN A 29 0.02 3.42 9.81
C GLN A 29 -0.40 4.43 10.87
N ILE A 30 -0.33 4.06 12.15
CA ILE A 30 -0.66 4.96 13.26
C ILE A 30 0.28 6.17 13.27
N PHE A 31 1.59 5.95 13.13
CA PHE A 31 2.58 7.03 13.13
C PHE A 31 2.44 7.96 11.92
N ILE A 32 2.12 7.42 10.74
CA ILE A 32 1.76 8.24 9.57
C ILE A 32 0.54 9.10 9.87
N LYS A 33 -0.50 8.54 10.52
CA LYS A 33 -1.70 9.28 10.92
C LYS A 33 -1.45 10.38 11.94
N MET A 34 -0.47 10.18 12.80
CA MET A 34 -0.02 11.18 13.76
C MET A 34 0.91 12.24 13.14
N HIS A 35 1.13 12.21 11.82
CA HIS A 35 2.08 13.08 11.12
C HIS A 35 3.52 12.97 11.67
N ARG A 36 3.88 11.79 12.21
CA ARG A 36 5.19 11.48 12.76
C ARG A 36 5.90 10.43 11.90
N SER A 37 6.33 10.85 10.72
CA SER A 37 7.05 9.99 9.76
C SER A 37 8.35 9.43 10.33
N ASP A 38 8.98 10.11 11.29
CA ASP A 38 10.21 9.67 11.97
C ASP A 38 10.01 8.40 12.82
N TYR A 39 8.84 8.23 13.45
CA TYR A 39 8.51 6.99 14.17
C TYR A 39 8.08 5.89 13.20
N ALA A 40 7.35 6.25 12.15
CA ALA A 40 6.96 5.30 11.10
C ALA A 40 8.20 4.68 10.42
N GLU A 41 9.22 5.49 10.10
CA GLU A 41 10.47 5.02 9.51
C GLU A 41 11.23 4.06 10.44
N ARG A 42 11.26 4.35 11.76
CA ARG A 42 11.87 3.43 12.74
C ARG A 42 11.17 2.07 12.77
N GLN A 43 9.83 2.06 12.73
CA GLN A 43 9.08 0.81 12.68
C GLN A 43 9.31 0.05 11.37
N LEU A 44 9.36 0.77 10.25
CA LEU A 44 9.65 0.16 8.95
C LEU A 44 11.03 -0.51 8.94
N ARG A 45 12.06 0.12 9.52
CA ARG A 45 13.39 -0.49 9.65
C ARG A 45 13.36 -1.80 10.43
N LEU A 46 12.55 -1.89 11.49
CA LEU A 46 12.37 -3.16 12.23
C LEU A 46 11.71 -4.22 11.35
N MET A 47 10.73 -3.85 10.52
CA MET A 47 10.11 -4.78 9.57
C MET A 47 11.12 -5.28 8.52
N GLN A 48 11.95 -4.39 7.99
CA GLN A 48 13.00 -4.73 7.03
C GLN A 48 14.07 -5.66 7.61
N GLN A 49 14.40 -5.52 8.91
CA GLN A 49 15.31 -6.44 9.60
C GLN A 49 14.73 -7.84 9.79
N ILE A 50 13.40 -7.95 9.92
CA ILE A 50 12.73 -9.25 10.03
C ILE A 50 12.69 -9.92 8.66
N ASP A 51 12.15 -9.21 7.66
CA ASP A 51 12.04 -9.66 6.28
C ASP A 51 11.71 -8.45 5.39
N GLU A 52 12.71 -8.00 4.62
CA GLU A 52 12.59 -6.84 3.74
C GLU A 52 11.71 -7.10 2.51
N ASP A 53 11.71 -8.33 1.98
CA ASP A 53 10.96 -8.71 0.78
C ASP A 53 9.52 -9.13 1.10
N HIS A 54 9.20 -9.30 2.38
CA HIS A 54 7.84 -9.62 2.83
C HIS A 54 6.83 -8.59 2.31
N THR A 55 5.72 -9.08 1.74
CA THR A 55 4.67 -8.25 1.13
C THR A 55 4.18 -7.14 2.06
N LEU A 56 4.04 -7.43 3.35
CA LEU A 56 3.63 -6.46 4.36
C LEU A 56 4.68 -5.37 4.63
N THR A 57 5.97 -5.72 4.58
CA THR A 57 7.09 -4.77 4.72
C THR A 57 7.14 -3.82 3.53
N GLN A 58 7.02 -4.37 2.31
CA GLN A 58 6.96 -3.58 1.08
C GLN A 58 5.72 -2.67 1.07
N LEU A 59 4.55 -3.16 1.53
CA LEU A 59 3.36 -2.34 1.63
C LEU A 59 3.51 -1.19 2.65
N ALA A 60 4.11 -1.45 3.81
CA ALA A 60 4.41 -0.43 4.81
C ALA A 60 5.40 0.62 4.27
N ASN A 61 6.38 0.19 3.47
CA ASN A 61 7.30 1.08 2.76
C ASN A 61 6.57 2.00 1.78
N ALA A 62 5.66 1.45 0.98
CA ALA A 62 4.84 2.25 0.05
C ALA A 62 3.97 3.29 0.78
N TRP A 63 3.37 2.94 1.93
CA TRP A 63 2.61 3.92 2.73
C TRP A 63 3.49 5.04 3.29
N LEU A 64 4.69 4.71 3.77
CA LEU A 64 5.63 5.72 4.27
C LEU A 64 6.09 6.64 3.14
N ASN A 65 6.43 6.08 1.99
CA ASN A 65 6.84 6.84 0.80
C ASN A 65 5.74 7.77 0.30
N LEU A 66 4.48 7.31 0.29
CA LEU A 66 3.31 8.16 0.03
C LEU A 66 3.14 9.29 1.05
N ALA A 67 3.38 9.01 2.34
CA ALA A 67 3.24 10.00 3.40
C ALA A 67 4.35 11.06 3.37
N VAL A 68 5.58 10.68 3.00
CA VAL A 68 6.71 11.60 2.84
C VAL A 68 6.54 12.46 1.59
N GLY A 69 6.08 11.87 0.49
CA GLY A 69 5.87 12.58 -0.77
C GLY A 69 7.16 12.93 -1.51
N GLY A 70 7.07 13.89 -2.45
CA GLY A 70 8.20 14.32 -3.26
C GLY A 70 8.75 13.21 -4.15
N SER A 71 10.08 13.03 -4.16
CA SER A 71 10.75 12.01 -4.97
C SER A 71 10.39 10.57 -4.56
N LYS A 72 9.88 10.36 -3.35
CA LYS A 72 9.48 9.03 -2.84
C LYS A 72 8.19 8.50 -3.45
N ILE A 73 7.39 9.34 -4.10
CA ILE A 73 6.15 8.91 -4.75
C ILE A 73 6.43 7.90 -5.87
N GLN A 74 7.53 8.07 -6.61
CA GLN A 74 7.91 7.13 -7.67
C GLN A 74 8.29 5.75 -7.11
N GLU A 75 9.02 5.73 -5.99
CA GLU A 75 9.33 4.48 -5.28
C GLU A 75 8.04 3.78 -4.81
N ALA A 76 7.07 4.52 -4.27
CA ALA A 76 5.78 3.95 -3.87
C ALA A 76 5.00 3.36 -5.07
N TYR A 77 5.00 4.04 -6.22
CA TYR A 77 4.33 3.55 -7.43
C TYR A 77 4.94 2.22 -7.89
N LEU A 78 6.26 2.11 -7.91
CA LEU A 78 6.96 0.87 -8.31
C LEU A 78 6.59 -0.30 -7.40
N ILE A 79 6.48 -0.09 -6.08
CA ILE A 79 6.03 -1.15 -5.16
C ILE A 79 4.60 -1.62 -5.51
N PHE A 80 3.68 -0.70 -5.77
CA PHE A 80 2.33 -1.07 -6.18
C PHE A 80 2.27 -1.71 -7.57
N GLN A 81 3.17 -1.32 -8.48
CA GLN A 81 3.33 -1.97 -9.78
C GLN A 81 3.80 -3.42 -9.62
N ASP A 82 4.81 -3.67 -8.80
CA ASP A 82 5.27 -5.03 -8.48
C ASP A 82 4.15 -5.87 -7.86
N PHE A 83 3.33 -5.29 -6.98
CA PHE A 83 2.18 -5.98 -6.42
C PHE A 83 1.12 -6.30 -7.48
N SER A 84 0.96 -5.44 -8.49
CA SER A 84 0.04 -5.71 -9.60
C SER A 84 0.45 -6.85 -10.50
N GLU A 85 1.76 -7.11 -10.59
CA GLU A 85 2.32 -8.21 -11.38
C GLU A 85 2.35 -9.52 -10.59
N LYS A 86 2.62 -9.44 -9.28
CA LYS A 86 2.77 -10.62 -8.40
C LYS A 86 1.44 -11.15 -7.85
N TYR A 87 0.44 -10.28 -7.67
CA TYR A 87 -0.82 -10.64 -7.04
C TYR A 87 -2.01 -10.32 -7.93
N LEU A 88 -3.16 -10.94 -7.64
CA LEU A 88 -4.42 -10.52 -8.24
C LEU A 88 -4.62 -9.02 -7.99
N MET A 89 -4.97 -8.32 -9.06
CA MET A 89 -5.20 -6.89 -9.04
C MET A 89 -6.42 -6.53 -8.16
N THR A 90 -6.17 -6.34 -6.87
CA THR A 90 -7.17 -5.92 -5.89
C THR A 90 -7.42 -4.42 -5.99
N GLY A 91 -8.60 -3.99 -5.52
CA GLY A 91 -8.94 -2.56 -5.44
C GLY A 91 -7.95 -1.74 -4.62
N LEU A 92 -7.29 -2.34 -3.60
CA LEU A 92 -6.24 -1.64 -2.84
C LEU A 92 -5.03 -1.29 -3.72
N ILE A 93 -4.55 -2.23 -4.53
CA ILE A 93 -3.36 -1.99 -5.36
C ILE A 93 -3.67 -0.94 -6.42
N LEU A 94 -4.83 -1.05 -7.08
CA LEU A 94 -5.28 -0.06 -8.07
C LEU A 94 -5.43 1.35 -7.47
N ASN A 95 -6.06 1.45 -6.29
CA ASN A 95 -6.17 2.72 -5.58
C ASN A 95 -4.80 3.26 -5.15
N GLY A 96 -3.87 2.39 -4.74
CA GLY A 96 -2.49 2.76 -4.41
C GLY A 96 -1.76 3.38 -5.59
N LYS A 97 -1.81 2.74 -6.76
CA LYS A 97 -1.25 3.28 -8.01
C LYS A 97 -1.88 4.61 -8.39
N ALA A 98 -3.22 4.72 -8.34
CA ALA A 98 -3.92 5.95 -8.68
C ALA A 98 -3.51 7.12 -7.78
N VAL A 99 -3.37 6.90 -6.46
CA VAL A 99 -2.90 7.92 -5.52
C VAL A 99 -1.47 8.38 -5.88
N CYS A 100 -0.58 7.45 -6.23
CA CYS A 100 0.75 7.82 -6.71
C CYS A 100 0.70 8.67 -8.00
N CYS A 101 -0.11 8.29 -8.99
CA CYS A 101 -0.29 9.06 -10.23
C CYS A 101 -0.81 10.47 -9.96
N MET A 102 -1.78 10.63 -9.05
CA MET A 102 -2.27 11.94 -8.62
C MET A 102 -1.16 12.80 -8.00
N HIS A 103 -0.30 12.20 -7.16
CA HIS A 103 0.83 12.90 -6.57
C HIS A 103 1.90 13.31 -7.61
N MET A 104 2.02 12.59 -8.73
CA MET A 104 2.89 12.95 -9.86
C MET A 104 2.25 13.96 -10.82
N GLY A 105 0.97 14.31 -10.63
CA GLY A 105 0.20 15.17 -11.54
C GLY A 105 -0.35 14.46 -12.78
N ASN A 106 -0.23 13.13 -12.86
CA ASN A 106 -0.78 12.33 -13.95
C ASN A 106 -2.24 11.92 -13.66
N PHE A 107 -3.15 12.87 -13.79
CA PHE A 107 -4.56 12.66 -13.43
C PHE A 107 -5.31 11.73 -14.40
N ASP A 108 -4.95 11.72 -15.68
CA ASP A 108 -5.58 10.88 -16.69
C ASP A 108 -5.37 9.38 -16.42
N GLU A 109 -4.13 9.01 -16.04
CA GLU A 109 -3.80 7.64 -15.64
C GLU A 109 -4.49 7.28 -14.31
N ALA A 110 -4.53 8.20 -13.36
CA ALA A 110 -5.19 7.98 -12.08
C ALA A 110 -6.68 7.69 -12.24
N GLU A 111 -7.39 8.43 -13.10
CA GLU A 111 -8.80 8.19 -13.40
C GLU A 111 -9.02 6.80 -13.99
N THR A 112 -8.20 6.41 -14.97
CA THR A 112 -8.27 5.09 -15.61
C THR A 112 -8.15 3.95 -14.58
N LEU A 113 -7.17 4.05 -13.67
CA LEU A 113 -6.93 3.07 -12.62
C LEU A 113 -8.10 2.99 -11.61
N LEU A 114 -8.69 4.14 -11.26
CA LEU A 114 -9.83 4.20 -10.36
C LEU A 114 -11.11 3.64 -10.99
N LEU A 115 -11.34 3.89 -12.29
CA LEU A 115 -12.44 3.31 -13.02
C LEU A 115 -12.32 1.78 -13.10
N GLU A 116 -11.11 1.27 -13.32
CA GLU A 116 -10.86 -0.18 -13.27
C GLU A 116 -11.15 -0.77 -11.88
N ALA A 117 -10.70 -0.09 -10.81
CA ALA A 117 -10.96 -0.50 -9.44
C ALA A 117 -12.47 -0.55 -9.14
N LEU A 118 -13.21 0.45 -9.60
CA LEU A 118 -14.66 0.53 -9.44
C LEU A 118 -15.39 -0.60 -10.17
N ASN A 119 -14.99 -0.87 -11.42
CA ASN A 119 -15.57 -1.95 -12.22
C ASN A 119 -15.34 -3.32 -11.57
N LYS A 120 -14.15 -3.57 -11.03
CA LYS A 120 -13.86 -4.80 -10.28
C LYS A 120 -14.68 -4.93 -9.00
N ALA A 121 -14.84 -3.85 -8.24
CA ALA A 121 -15.66 -3.85 -7.03
C ALA A 121 -17.14 -4.13 -7.33
N ARG A 122 -17.65 -3.59 -8.44
CA ARG A 122 -19.03 -3.79 -8.90
C ARG A 122 -19.29 -5.23 -9.34
N SER A 123 -18.35 -5.88 -10.01
CA SER A 123 -18.46 -7.30 -10.41
C SER A 123 -18.48 -8.25 -9.21
N ASN A 124 -17.82 -7.91 -8.10
CA ASN A 124 -17.81 -8.74 -6.89
C ASN A 124 -19.10 -8.66 -6.06
N CYS A 125 -19.98 -7.68 -6.31
CA CYS A 125 -21.28 -7.57 -5.62
C CYS A 125 -22.42 -8.33 -6.36
N GLY A 126 -22.10 -9.06 -7.42
CA GLY A 126 -23.07 -9.75 -8.30
C GLY A 126 -23.17 -11.27 -8.16
N ASN A 127 -22.47 -11.89 -7.19
CA ASN A 127 -22.54 -13.33 -6.92
C ASN A 127 -22.91 -13.61 -5.47
#